data_AF-M5RDR5-F1
#
_entry.id   AF-M5RDR5-F1
#
_cell.length_a   1.000
_cell.length_b   1.000
_cell.length_c   1.000
_cell.angle_alpha   90.00
_cell.angle_beta   90.00
_cell.angle_gamma   90.00
#
_symmetry.space_group_name_H-M   'P 1'
#
loop_
_entity.id
_entity.type
_entity.pdbx_description
1 polymer ?
#
loop_
_entity_poly.entity_id
_entity_poly.type
_entity_poly.pdbx_seq_one_letter_code
_entity_poly.pdbx_strand_id
1 'polypeptide(L)'
;MARRFFEITVPSCGEMIAPKEQTNAMTQYKPNSAAKEKAKSLVKSHQYVVDSDWGDAQPSSDDENKFLETHDWDEYAKWFLAVDPDAGKHTKGRFHFPFGDFGRLHRSGLIAAKQRAAQNNHPKIEAAIDELLNEFESERDS
;
A
#
# COMPACT_ATOMS: atom_id res chain seq x y z
N MET A 1 -44.36 -33.23 53.81
CA MET A 1 -43.53 -33.96 52.83
C MET A 1 -43.27 -33.00 51.68
N ALA A 2 -42.13 -32.32 51.73
CA ALA A 2 -40.89 -32.66 51.01
C ALA A 2 -40.81 -31.84 49.70
N ARG A 3 -39.95 -30.82 49.77
CA ARG A 3 -39.57 -29.83 48.75
C ARG A 3 -38.66 -30.47 47.70
N ARG A 4 -38.63 -29.87 46.49
CA ARG A 4 -37.45 -29.69 45.60
C ARG A 4 -37.94 -28.80 44.46
N PHE A 5 -37.87 -27.46 44.54
CA PHE A 5 -36.68 -26.62 44.39
C PHE A 5 -35.65 -27.28 43.45
N PHE A 6 -35.81 -27.01 42.16
CA PHE A 6 -34.81 -27.31 41.15
C PHE A 6 -33.73 -26.23 41.25
N GLU A 7 -32.61 -26.58 41.87
CA GLU A 7 -31.40 -25.78 41.90
C GLU A 7 -30.91 -25.58 40.46
N ILE A 8 -30.99 -24.33 39.99
CA ILE A 8 -30.24 -23.91 38.81
C ILE A 8 -28.80 -23.74 39.27
N THR A 9 -27.97 -24.75 38.99
CA THR A 9 -26.52 -24.64 39.08
C THR A 9 -26.05 -23.52 38.16
N VAL A 10 -25.53 -22.44 38.74
CA VAL A 10 -24.72 -21.44 38.03
C VAL A 10 -23.30 -22.01 37.94
N PRO A 11 -22.72 -22.22 36.75
CA PRO A 11 -21.31 -22.54 36.66
C PRO A 11 -20.49 -21.30 37.04
N SER A 12 -19.65 -21.49 38.06
CA SER A 12 -18.57 -20.60 38.47
C SER A 12 -17.48 -20.57 37.39
N CYS A 13 -16.92 -19.38 37.18
CA CYS A 13 -15.59 -19.11 36.62
C CYS A 13 -15.24 -19.85 35.31
N GLY A 14 -15.66 -19.28 34.18
CA GLY A 14 -15.17 -19.65 32.85
C GLY A 14 -14.57 -18.43 32.16
N GLU A 15 -13.26 -18.47 31.97
CA GLU A 15 -12.46 -17.74 30.98
C GLU A 15 -12.89 -16.29 30.66
N MET A 16 -12.20 -15.31 31.26
CA MET A 16 -11.93 -14.07 30.55
C MET A 16 -11.08 -14.42 29.33
N ILE A 17 -11.71 -14.66 28.18
CA ILE A 17 -11.01 -14.59 26.91
C ILE A 17 -10.73 -13.11 26.70
N ALA A 18 -9.54 -12.66 27.11
CA ALA A 18 -8.97 -11.41 26.68
C ALA A 18 -9.17 -11.30 25.16
N PRO A 19 -9.52 -10.12 24.62
CA PRO A 19 -9.53 -9.97 23.18
C PRO A 19 -8.16 -10.41 22.70
N LYS A 20 -8.12 -11.50 21.93
CA LYS A 20 -6.99 -11.86 21.12
C LYS A 20 -6.59 -10.57 20.41
N GLU A 21 -5.51 -9.94 20.87
CA GLU A 21 -4.76 -9.05 20.02
C GLU A 21 -4.39 -9.94 18.84
N GLN A 22 -5.24 -9.91 17.81
CA GLN A 22 -4.80 -10.13 16.46
C GLN A 22 -3.81 -8.99 16.23
N THR A 23 -2.58 -9.21 16.68
CA THR A 23 -1.41 -8.70 15.99
C THR A 23 -1.53 -9.34 14.61
N ASN A 24 -2.33 -8.68 13.76
CA ASN A 24 -2.28 -8.86 12.33
C ASN A 24 -0.78 -8.90 12.05
N ALA A 25 -0.30 -10.00 11.46
CA ALA A 25 0.97 -9.96 10.77
C ALA A 25 0.74 -8.96 9.63
N MET A 26 0.85 -7.66 9.95
CA MET A 26 0.77 -6.56 9.01
C MET A 26 1.90 -6.85 8.03
N THR A 27 1.58 -7.22 6.79
CA THR A 27 2.59 -7.49 5.77
C THR A 27 3.57 -6.34 5.79
N GLN A 28 4.82 -6.60 6.21
CA GLN A 28 5.77 -5.52 6.47
C GLN A 28 6.42 -5.09 5.16
N TYR A 29 5.72 -4.22 4.44
CA TYR A 29 6.28 -3.61 3.25
C TYR A 29 7.44 -2.68 3.61
N LYS A 30 8.47 -2.71 2.78
CA LYS A 30 9.61 -1.81 2.85
C LYS A 30 9.44 -0.70 1.82
N PRO A 31 9.73 0.57 2.16
CA PRO A 31 9.71 1.66 1.20
C PRO A 31 10.76 1.41 0.11
N ASN A 32 10.38 1.67 -1.14
CA ASN A 32 11.24 1.46 -2.29
C ASN A 32 11.96 2.77 -2.67
N SER A 33 13.26 2.86 -2.39
CA SER A 33 14.06 4.04 -2.74
C SER A 33 14.16 4.27 -4.25
N ALA A 34 14.26 3.20 -5.04
CA ALA A 34 14.35 3.31 -6.50
C ALA A 34 13.07 3.89 -7.10
N ALA A 35 11.91 3.58 -6.50
CA ALA A 35 10.64 4.17 -6.91
C ALA A 35 10.54 5.66 -6.56
N LYS A 36 11.03 6.06 -5.37
CA LYS A 36 11.13 7.48 -5.00
C LYS A 36 12.02 8.25 -5.98
N GLU A 37 13.21 7.72 -6.31
CA GLU A 37 14.13 8.35 -7.25
C GLU A 37 13.52 8.50 -8.65
N LYS A 38 12.81 7.46 -9.12
CA LYS A 38 12.08 7.53 -10.39
C LYS A 38 10.99 8.61 -10.35
N ALA A 39 10.17 8.62 -9.29
CA ALA A 39 9.14 9.63 -9.12
C ALA A 39 9.73 11.05 -9.16
N LYS A 40 10.78 11.33 -8.38
CA LYS A 40 11.48 12.63 -8.39
C LYS A 40 12.01 13.00 -9.77
N SER A 41 12.54 12.04 -10.52
CA SER A 41 13.04 12.25 -11.88
C SER A 41 11.90 12.59 -12.85
N LEU A 42 10.73 11.97 -12.70
CA LEU A 42 9.52 12.29 -13.46
C LEU A 42 9.00 13.69 -13.13
N VAL A 43 9.01 14.09 -11.85
CA VAL A 43 8.63 15.46 -11.45
C VAL A 43 9.54 16.49 -12.12
N LYS A 44 10.86 16.34 -12.00
CA LYS A 44 11.85 17.25 -12.60
C LYS A 44 11.73 17.34 -14.12
N SER A 45 11.41 16.23 -14.78
CA SER A 45 11.22 16.18 -16.24
C SER A 45 9.81 16.58 -16.69
N HIS A 46 8.95 17.04 -15.78
CA HIS A 46 7.57 17.43 -16.06
C HIS A 46 6.71 16.29 -16.65
N GLN A 47 7.06 15.05 -16.36
CA GLN A 47 6.37 13.84 -16.81
C GLN A 47 5.32 13.39 -15.78
N TYR A 48 4.36 14.28 -15.50
CA TYR A 48 3.30 14.02 -14.54
C TYR A 48 1.94 14.56 -14.97
N VAL A 49 0.88 14.02 -14.35
CA VAL A 49 -0.51 14.42 -14.54
C VAL A 49 -1.05 14.89 -13.18
N VAL A 50 -1.45 16.16 -13.11
CA VAL A 50 -1.98 16.79 -11.90
C VAL A 50 -3.45 16.45 -11.70
N ASP A 51 -4.24 16.54 -12.77
CA ASP A 51 -5.68 16.32 -12.77
C ASP A 51 -6.00 15.01 -13.49
N SER A 52 -6.34 13.97 -12.71
CA SER A 52 -6.74 12.66 -13.21
C SER A 52 -7.50 11.88 -12.14
N ASP A 53 -8.47 11.08 -12.54
CA ASP A 53 -9.08 10.08 -11.65
C ASP A 53 -8.17 8.86 -11.57
N TRP A 54 -7.72 8.51 -10.36
CA TRP A 54 -6.86 7.35 -10.16
C TRP A 54 -7.58 6.03 -10.43
N GLY A 55 -8.91 5.98 -10.26
CA GLY A 55 -9.68 4.78 -10.56
C GLY A 55 -9.55 4.33 -12.03
N ASP A 56 -9.48 5.31 -12.93
CA ASP A 56 -9.36 5.09 -14.37
C ASP A 56 -7.89 5.06 -14.84
N ALA A 57 -7.01 5.83 -14.18
CA ALA A 57 -5.60 5.95 -14.57
C ALA A 57 -4.70 4.84 -14.00
N GLN A 58 -5.13 4.09 -12.98
CA GLN A 58 -4.31 3.01 -12.43
C GLN A 58 -4.08 1.95 -13.53
N PRO A 59 -2.87 1.38 -13.62
CA PRO A 59 -2.61 0.31 -14.58
C PRO A 59 -3.52 -0.90 -14.38
N SER A 60 -4.04 -1.45 -15.48
CA SER A 60 -4.70 -2.75 -15.47
C SER A 60 -3.68 -3.89 -15.46
N SER A 61 -4.14 -5.12 -15.20
CA SER A 61 -3.28 -6.30 -15.30
C SER A 61 -2.71 -6.49 -16.72
N ASP A 62 -3.43 -6.04 -17.75
CA ASP A 62 -2.99 -6.08 -19.14
C ASP A 62 -1.88 -5.06 -19.41
N ASP A 63 -1.99 -3.85 -18.85
CA ASP A 63 -0.93 -2.83 -18.94
C ASP A 63 0.36 -3.29 -18.26
N GLU A 64 0.23 -3.91 -17.07
CA GLU A 64 1.37 -4.51 -16.38
C GLU A 64 2.02 -5.64 -17.19
N ASN A 65 1.22 -6.52 -17.82
CA ASN A 65 1.74 -7.60 -18.66
C ASN A 65 2.49 -7.03 -19.86
N LYS A 66 1.89 -6.07 -20.56
CA LYS A 66 2.50 -5.39 -21.71
C LYS A 66 3.79 -4.67 -21.34
N PHE A 67 3.85 -4.07 -20.15
CA PHE A 67 5.09 -3.48 -19.65
C PHE A 67 6.19 -4.55 -19.49
N LEU A 68 5.87 -5.68 -18.85
CA LEU A 68 6.82 -6.78 -18.61
C LEU A 68 7.23 -7.55 -19.89
N GLU A 69 6.53 -7.39 -21.02
CA GLU A 69 6.96 -7.94 -22.32
C GLU A 69 8.20 -7.23 -22.88
N THR A 70 8.40 -5.96 -22.50
CA THR A 70 9.44 -5.09 -23.05
C THR A 70 10.44 -4.58 -22.00
N HIS A 71 10.12 -4.76 -20.71
CA HIS A 71 10.90 -4.26 -19.59
C HIS A 71 11.17 -5.33 -18.54
N ASP A 72 12.28 -5.19 -17.82
CA ASP A 72 12.67 -6.09 -16.75
C ASP A 72 11.91 -5.82 -15.44
N TRP A 73 11.94 -6.80 -14.53
CA TRP A 73 11.36 -6.69 -13.19
C TRP A 73 11.92 -5.51 -12.37
N ASP A 74 13.18 -5.13 -12.60
CA ASP A 74 13.79 -3.97 -11.94
C ASP A 74 13.19 -2.63 -12.42
N GLU A 75 12.75 -2.55 -13.68
CA GLU A 75 12.06 -1.36 -14.19
C GLU A 75 10.61 -1.32 -13.71
N TYR A 76 9.97 -2.49 -13.65
CA TYR A 76 8.63 -2.66 -13.08
C TYR A 76 8.62 -2.21 -11.61
N ALA A 77 9.59 -2.68 -10.81
CA ALA A 77 9.73 -2.35 -9.41
C ALA A 77 9.74 -0.84 -9.13
N LYS A 78 10.35 -0.04 -10.01
CA LYS A 78 10.48 1.42 -9.85
C LYS A 78 9.15 2.18 -9.95
N TRP A 79 8.06 1.52 -10.34
CA TRP A 79 6.72 2.13 -10.39
C TRP A 79 5.92 1.96 -9.08
N PHE A 80 6.47 1.24 -8.10
CA PHE A 80 5.77 0.87 -6.87
C PHE A 80 6.52 1.35 -5.63
N LEU A 81 5.85 2.10 -4.76
CA LEU A 81 6.47 2.75 -3.60
C LEU A 81 6.75 1.80 -2.43
N ALA A 82 6.20 0.58 -2.47
CA ALA A 82 6.48 -0.43 -1.46
C ALA A 82 6.83 -1.80 -2.06
N VAL A 83 7.72 -2.52 -1.38
CA VAL A 83 8.16 -3.88 -1.71
C VAL A 83 7.84 -4.80 -0.54
N ASP A 84 7.26 -5.95 -0.86
CA ASP A 84 7.17 -7.09 0.03
C ASP A 84 8.49 -7.87 0.01
N PRO A 85 9.26 -7.92 1.13
CA PRO A 85 10.49 -8.69 1.18
C PRO A 85 10.27 -10.21 1.14
N ASP A 86 9.08 -10.68 1.52
CA ASP A 86 8.75 -12.10 1.66
C ASP A 86 8.21 -12.70 0.35
N ALA A 87 7.75 -11.85 -0.56
CA ALA A 87 7.31 -12.25 -1.90
C ALA A 87 8.49 -12.63 -2.82
N GLY A 88 8.25 -13.60 -3.71
CA GLY A 88 9.23 -14.05 -4.71
C GLY A 88 9.75 -12.91 -5.59
N LYS A 89 11.04 -12.94 -5.96
CA LYS A 89 11.69 -11.81 -6.65
C LYS A 89 11.03 -11.40 -7.97
N HIS A 90 10.45 -12.36 -8.71
CA HIS A 90 9.82 -12.15 -10.02
C HIS A 90 8.31 -12.39 -9.95
N THR A 91 7.64 -11.80 -8.95
CA THR A 91 6.19 -11.84 -8.85
C THR A 91 5.62 -10.43 -8.81
N LYS A 92 4.51 -10.20 -9.52
CA LYS A 92 3.81 -8.91 -9.53
C LYS A 92 3.36 -8.50 -8.12
N GLY A 93 2.89 -9.48 -7.35
CA GLY A 93 2.46 -9.29 -5.96
C GLY A 93 3.58 -8.94 -4.98
N ARG A 94 4.84 -8.83 -5.41
CA ARG A 94 5.92 -8.29 -4.59
C ARG A 94 5.87 -6.77 -4.46
N PHE A 95 5.26 -6.09 -5.43
CA PHE A 95 5.31 -4.65 -5.56
C PHE A 95 3.93 -4.04 -5.30
N HIS A 96 3.88 -3.02 -4.45
CA HIS A 96 2.64 -2.40 -3.98
C HIS A 96 2.70 -0.88 -4.05
N PHE A 97 1.52 -0.26 -4.04
CA PHE A 97 1.35 1.19 -4.12
C PHE A 97 1.92 1.79 -5.42
N PRO A 98 1.31 1.48 -6.58
CA PRO A 98 1.64 2.14 -7.84
C PRO A 98 1.33 3.64 -7.74
N PHE A 99 2.18 4.47 -8.35
CA PHE A 99 2.02 5.93 -8.38
C PHE A 99 1.86 6.52 -9.79
N GLY A 100 1.94 5.67 -10.82
CA GLY A 100 1.89 6.08 -12.22
C GLY A 100 1.33 5.01 -13.13
N ASP A 101 1.11 5.37 -14.39
CA ASP A 101 0.49 4.57 -15.45
C ASP A 101 1.52 3.81 -16.32
N PHE A 102 2.71 3.53 -15.77
CA PHE A 102 3.90 3.05 -16.49
C PHE A 102 4.51 4.03 -17.51
N GLY A 103 3.99 5.26 -17.66
CA GLY A 103 4.60 6.31 -18.47
C GLY A 103 4.80 7.63 -17.72
N ARG A 104 3.82 8.04 -16.91
CA ARG A 104 3.73 9.31 -16.19
C ARG A 104 3.40 9.07 -14.73
N LEU A 105 3.83 10.01 -13.89
CA LEU A 105 3.42 10.07 -12.50
C LEU A 105 2.03 10.71 -12.39
N HIS A 106 1.14 10.16 -11.57
CA HIS A 106 -0.17 10.75 -11.32
C HIS A 106 -0.25 11.27 -9.88
N ARG A 107 -0.63 12.55 -9.72
CA ARG A 107 -0.84 13.14 -8.38
C ARG A 107 -1.91 12.39 -7.60
N SER A 108 -3.00 12.04 -8.27
CA SER A 108 -4.08 11.24 -7.70
C SER A 108 -3.62 9.85 -7.27
N GLY A 109 -2.65 9.25 -7.99
CA GLY A 109 -1.99 8.00 -7.61
C GLY A 109 -1.20 8.09 -6.31
N LEU A 110 -0.40 9.16 -6.12
CA LEU A 110 0.30 9.40 -4.85
C LEU A 110 -0.68 9.58 -3.68
N ILE A 111 -1.76 10.33 -3.86
CA ILE A 111 -2.79 10.53 -2.83
C ILE A 111 -3.49 9.21 -2.48
N ALA A 112 -3.91 8.45 -3.48
CA ALA A 112 -4.54 7.15 -3.30
C ALA A 112 -3.60 6.17 -2.59
N ALA A 113 -2.32 6.16 -2.97
CA ALA A 113 -1.29 5.35 -2.32
C ALA A 113 -1.15 5.72 -0.84
N LYS A 114 -1.08 7.02 -0.50
CA LYS A 114 -1.00 7.50 0.89
C LYS A 114 -2.22 7.06 1.70
N GLN A 115 -3.43 7.26 1.17
CA GLN A 115 -4.67 6.86 1.82
C GLN A 115 -4.72 5.35 2.09
N ARG A 116 -4.36 4.52 1.10
CA ARG A 116 -4.29 3.06 1.27
C ARG A 116 -3.22 2.67 2.31
N ALA A 117 -2.08 3.35 2.35
CA ALA A 117 -1.03 3.06 3.32
C ALA A 117 -1.49 3.34 4.75
N ALA A 118 -2.20 4.46 4.97
CA ALA A 118 -2.79 4.80 6.25
C ALA A 118 -3.89 3.81 6.68
N GLN A 119 -4.81 3.47 5.77
CA GLN A 119 -5.90 2.51 6.03
C GLN A 119 -5.39 1.12 6.41
N ASN A 120 -4.26 0.71 5.85
CA ASN A 120 -3.62 -0.57 6.13
C ASN A 120 -2.45 -0.44 7.13
N ASN A 121 -2.43 0.59 7.99
CA ASN A 121 -1.44 0.79 9.05
C ASN A 121 0.04 0.55 8.60
N HIS A 122 0.43 1.13 7.47
CA HIS A 122 1.82 1.13 6.98
C HIS A 122 2.49 2.50 7.16
N PRO A 123 2.81 2.94 8.40
CA PRO A 123 3.26 4.30 8.68
C PRO A 123 4.58 4.67 7.99
N LYS A 124 5.48 3.70 7.78
CA LYS A 124 6.74 3.92 7.05
C LYS A 124 6.50 4.21 5.56
N ILE A 125 5.52 3.54 4.97
CA ILE A 125 5.15 3.74 3.56
C ILE A 125 4.39 5.06 3.43
N GLU A 126 3.45 5.33 4.33
CA GLU A 126 2.72 6.59 4.38
C GLU A 126 3.66 7.79 4.46
N ALA A 127 4.60 7.80 5.42
CA ALA A 127 5.59 8.88 5.56
C ALA A 127 6.47 9.04 4.32
N ALA A 128 6.85 7.92 3.70
CA ALA A 128 7.63 7.93 2.46
C ALA A 128 6.86 8.52 1.26
N ILE A 129 5.55 8.29 1.19
CA ILE A 129 4.67 8.87 0.16
C ILE A 129 4.42 10.34 0.46
N ASP A 130 4.21 10.70 1.73
CA ASP A 130 3.98 12.09 2.16
C ASP A 130 5.16 13.00 1.83
N GLU A 131 6.39 12.56 2.15
CA GLU A 131 7.62 13.24 1.77
C GLU A 131 7.68 13.48 0.25
N LEU A 132 7.43 12.45 -0.55
CA LEU A 132 7.44 12.53 -2.01
C LEU A 132 6.34 13.47 -2.55
N LEU A 133 5.16 13.47 -1.94
CA LEU A 133 4.06 14.33 -2.33
C LEU A 133 4.39 15.80 -2.03
N ASN A 134 4.99 16.09 -0.87
CA ASN A 134 5.43 17.45 -0.53
C ASN A 134 6.50 17.95 -1.49
N GLU A 135 7.47 17.10 -1.87
CA GLU A 135 8.46 17.43 -2.90
C GLU A 135 7.81 17.70 -4.26
N PHE A 136 6.83 16.89 -4.67
CA PHE A 136 6.09 17.09 -5.90
C PHE A 136 5.34 18.43 -5.95
N GLU A 137 4.62 18.77 -4.87
CA GLU A 137 3.90 20.06 -4.80
C GLU A 137 4.88 21.24 -4.79
N SER A 138 5.99 21.14 -4.06
CA SER A 138 7.01 22.19 -4.01
C SER A 138 7.65 22.45 -5.38
N GLU A 139 7.99 21.39 -6.12
CA GLU A 139 8.62 21.53 -7.45
C GLU A 139 7.63 22.09 -8.47
N ARG A 140 6.35 21.71 -8.38
CA ARG A 140 5.29 22.22 -9.27
C ARG A 140 5.02 23.71 -9.06
N ASP A 141 5.07 24.17 -7.81
CA ASP A 141 4.73 25.54 -7.44
C ASP A 141 5.93 26.51 -7.54
N SER A 142 7.13 26.00 -7.90
CA SER A 142 8.37 26.77 -8.10
C SER A 142 8.49 27.38 -9.50
#